data_AF-A6I6L7-F1
#
_entry.id   AF-A6I6L7-F1
#
_cell.length_a   1.000
_cell.length_b   1.000
_cell.length_c   1.000
_cell.angle_alpha   90.00
_cell.angle_beta   90.00
_cell.angle_gamma   90.00
#
_symmetry.space_group_name_H-M   'P 1'
#
loop_
_entity.id
_entity.type
_entity.pdbx_description
1 polymer ?
#
loop_
_entity_poly.entity_id
_entity_poly.type
_entity_poly.pdbx_seq_one_letter_code
_entity_poly.pdbx_strand_id
1 'polypeptide(L)'
;MSLPAVRLLWLGRVHYSELLELQEHWLRQLQADPRPRTLSGTKAGVLLVCEPAGPVYTGGLRGGLTPEETMRLRALGAEESAVEDTSHPTAWL
;
A
#
# COMPACT_ATOMS: atom_id res chain seq x y z
N MET A 1 23.84 -19.06 -9.44
CA MET A 1 23.00 -18.52 -8.35
C MET A 1 22.05 -17.50 -8.93
N SER A 2 20.73 -17.62 -8.73
CA SER A 2 19.78 -16.58 -9.11
C SER A 2 19.65 -15.59 -7.97
N LEU A 3 19.75 -14.29 -8.27
CA LEU A 3 19.45 -13.25 -7.28
C LEU A 3 17.93 -13.11 -7.11
N PRO A 4 17.45 -12.78 -5.90
CA PRO A 4 16.07 -12.36 -5.70
C PRO A 4 15.78 -11.14 -6.58
N ALA A 5 14.78 -11.25 -7.47
CA ALA A 5 14.40 -10.19 -8.39
C ALA A 5 13.12 -9.49 -7.92
N VAL A 6 13.16 -8.16 -7.80
CA VAL A 6 11.97 -7.33 -7.52
C VAL A 6 11.41 -6.83 -8.84
N ARG A 7 10.11 -7.01 -9.07
CA ARG A 7 9.45 -6.42 -10.24
C ARG A 7 9.14 -4.96 -9.96
N LEU A 8 9.64 -4.05 -10.79
CA LEU A 8 9.26 -2.64 -10.77
C LEU A 8 7.99 -2.42 -11.59
N LEU A 9 7.00 -1.70 -11.03
CA LEU A 9 5.89 -1.13 -11.79
C LEU A 9 5.88 0.39 -11.62
N TRP A 10 5.99 1.09 -12.74
CA TRP A 10 5.84 2.54 -12.81
C TRP A 10 4.40 2.86 -13.19
N LEU A 11 3.65 3.48 -12.28
CA LEU A 11 2.20 3.71 -12.43
C LEU A 11 1.86 5.15 -12.82
N GLY A 12 2.82 6.07 -12.75
CA GLY A 12 2.56 7.49 -12.98
C GLY A 12 1.69 8.08 -11.87
N ARG A 13 0.65 8.85 -12.24
CA ARG A 13 -0.30 9.45 -11.30
C ARG A 13 -1.53 8.57 -11.14
N VAL A 14 -1.88 8.21 -9.92
CA VAL A 14 -3.00 7.29 -9.60
C VAL A 14 -3.78 7.78 -8.38
N HIS A 15 -5.07 7.46 -8.29
CA HIS A 15 -5.83 7.74 -7.08
C HIS A 15 -5.30 6.91 -5.91
N TYR A 16 -5.36 7.44 -4.69
CA TYR A 16 -4.74 6.76 -3.54
C TYR A 16 -5.48 5.46 -3.19
N SER A 17 -6.80 5.42 -3.39
CA SER A 17 -7.61 4.20 -3.22
C SER A 17 -7.18 3.09 -4.17
N GLU A 18 -6.95 3.39 -5.44
CA GLU A 18 -6.48 2.42 -6.45
C GLU A 18 -5.10 1.86 -6.10
N LEU A 19 -4.21 2.70 -5.54
CA LEU A 19 -2.90 2.26 -5.04
C LEU A 19 -3.04 1.25 -3.89
N LEU A 20 -3.95 1.49 -2.94
CA LEU A 20 -4.18 0.58 -1.82
C LEU A 20 -4.75 -0.76 -2.29
N GLU A 21 -5.70 -0.75 -3.22
CA GLU A 21 -6.25 -1.98 -3.81
C GLU A 21 -5.16 -2.80 -4.53
N LEU A 22 -4.28 -2.13 -5.26
CA LEU A 22 -3.16 -2.78 -5.94
C LEU A 22 -2.15 -3.36 -4.95
N GLN A 23 -1.86 -2.63 -3.86
CA GLN A 23 -1.00 -3.13 -2.79
C GLN A 23 -1.59 -4.39 -2.15
N GLU A 24 -2.87 -4.38 -1.80
CA GLU A 24 -3.56 -5.52 -1.21
C GLU A 24 -3.61 -6.73 -2.17
N HIS A 25 -3.86 -6.48 -3.47
CA HIS A 25 -3.82 -7.52 -4.49
C HIS A 25 -2.45 -8.21 -4.54
N TRP A 26 -1.36 -7.43 -4.59
CA TRP A 26 -0.01 -7.99 -4.63
C TRP A 26 0.37 -8.68 -3.32
N LEU A 27 -0.06 -8.16 -2.17
CA LEU A 27 0.16 -8.79 -0.88
C LEU A 27 -0.46 -10.19 -0.85
N ARG A 28 -1.74 -10.31 -1.24
CA ARG A 28 -2.44 -11.61 -1.31
C ARG A 28 -1.74 -12.58 -2.26
N GLN A 29 -1.32 -12.12 -3.44
CA GLN A 29 -0.59 -12.95 -4.40
C GLN A 29 0.75 -13.46 -3.84
N LEU A 30 1.50 -12.60 -3.14
CA LEU A 30 2.78 -12.96 -2.55
C LEU A 30 2.62 -13.90 -1.34
N GLN A 31 1.54 -13.77 -0.58
CA GLN A 31 1.21 -14.67 0.53
C GLN A 31 0.70 -16.03 0.06
N ALA A 32 0.01 -16.08 -1.09
CA ALA A 32 -0.57 -17.30 -1.65
C ALA A 32 0.45 -18.22 -2.34
N ASP A 33 1.71 -17.82 -2.52
CA ASP A 33 2.78 -18.67 -3.06
C ASP A 33 3.66 -19.22 -1.91
N PRO A 34 3.38 -20.42 -1.37
CA PRO A 34 4.09 -21.00 -0.24
C PRO A 34 5.44 -21.64 -0.62
N ARG A 35 5.88 -21.54 -1.89
CA ARG A 35 7.11 -22.23 -2.31
C ARG A 35 8.32 -21.65 -1.55
N PRO A 36 9.18 -22.51 -0.96
CA PRO A 36 10.43 -22.04 -0.39
C PRO A 36 11.23 -21.33 -1.48
N ARG A 37 11.67 -20.11 -1.19
CA ARG A 37 12.46 -19.20 -2.07
C ARG A 37 13.79 -19.81 -2.59
N THR A 38 14.00 -21.11 -2.42
CA THR A 38 15.26 -21.83 -2.67
C THR A 38 15.25 -22.70 -3.94
N LEU A 39 14.13 -22.83 -4.67
CA LEU A 39 14.06 -23.73 -5.85
C LEU A 39 13.70 -23.07 -7.19
N SER A 40 13.57 -21.75 -7.25
CA SER A 40 13.45 -21.05 -8.52
C SER A 40 14.04 -19.65 -8.36
N GLY A 41 14.49 -18.99 -9.42
CA GLY A 41 14.88 -17.58 -9.37
C GLY A 41 13.70 -16.67 -9.05
N THR A 42 13.20 -16.77 -7.81
CA THR A 42 11.83 -16.48 -7.42
C THR A 42 11.65 -14.99 -7.23
N LYS A 43 10.57 -14.42 -7.77
CA LYS A 43 10.16 -13.03 -7.53
C LYS A 43 10.22 -12.74 -6.03
N ALA A 44 11.09 -11.81 -5.65
CA ALA A 44 11.26 -11.41 -4.26
C ALA A 44 10.12 -10.53 -3.75
N GLY A 45 9.43 -9.88 -4.70
CA GLY A 45 8.32 -8.98 -4.45
C GLY A 45 8.08 -8.05 -5.64
N VAL A 46 7.35 -6.99 -5.35
CA VAL A 46 6.98 -5.93 -6.30
C VAL A 46 7.30 -4.57 -5.68
N LEU A 47 7.82 -3.65 -6.48
CA LEU A 47 8.01 -2.25 -6.13
C LEU A 47 7.05 -1.41 -6.99
N LEU A 48 6.05 -0.83 -6.35
CA LEU A 48 5.10 0.09 -6.99
C LEU A 48 5.65 1.52 -6.85
N VAL A 49 5.85 2.21 -7.97
CA VAL A 49 6.32 3.60 -8.00
C VAL A 49 5.24 4.46 -8.65
N CYS A 50 4.76 5.46 -7.91
CA CYS A 50 3.67 6.33 -8.33
C CYS A 50 3.71 7.68 -7.63
N GLU A 51 2.89 8.59 -8.13
CA GLU A 51 2.51 9.83 -7.48
C GLU A 51 0.99 9.82 -7.26
N PRO A 52 0.48 10.38 -6.16
CA PRO A 52 -0.95 10.59 -6.02
C PRO A 52 -1.53 11.51 -7.12
N ALA A 53 -2.74 11.21 -7.58
CA ALA A 53 -3.45 12.01 -8.56
C ALA A 53 -3.82 13.41 -8.04
N GLY A 54 -3.99 13.57 -6.72
CA GLY A 54 -4.27 14.84 -6.05
C GLY A 54 -3.65 14.90 -4.65
N PRO A 55 -3.95 15.95 -3.87
CA PRO A 55 -3.57 15.99 -2.46
C PRO A 55 -4.16 14.80 -1.71
N VAL A 56 -3.37 14.15 -0.87
CA VAL A 56 -3.81 13.02 -0.05
C VAL A 56 -3.36 13.26 1.38
N TYR A 57 -4.26 13.01 2.33
CA TYR A 57 -3.90 12.89 3.74
C TYR A 57 -4.09 11.45 4.21
N THR A 58 -3.04 10.90 4.84
CA THR A 58 -3.04 9.53 5.34
C THR A 58 -2.90 9.50 6.86
N GLY A 59 -3.87 8.91 7.55
CA GLY A 59 -3.80 8.61 8.99
C GLY A 59 -3.18 7.23 9.22
N GLY A 60 -2.10 7.17 10.00
CA GLY A 60 -1.45 5.91 10.36
C GLY A 60 -1.98 5.33 11.68
N LEU A 61 -1.42 4.20 12.11
CA LEU A 61 -1.80 3.50 13.36
C LEU A 61 -1.69 4.36 14.63
N ARG A 62 -0.94 5.46 14.59
CA ARG A 62 -0.70 6.34 15.75
C ARG A 62 -1.62 7.56 15.76
N GLY A 63 -2.59 7.63 14.86
CA GLY A 63 -3.56 8.71 14.83
C GLY A 63 -4.09 9.00 13.43
N GLY A 64 -5.32 9.50 13.39
CA GLY A 64 -6.01 9.96 12.20
C GLY A 64 -6.49 11.40 12.36
N LEU A 65 -7.15 11.89 11.31
CA LEU A 65 -7.81 13.19 11.34
C LEU A 65 -9.04 13.15 12.24
N THR A 66 -9.30 14.25 12.93
CA THR A 66 -10.62 14.48 13.50
C THR A 66 -11.65 14.67 12.37
N PRO A 67 -12.95 14.42 12.62
CA PRO A 67 -14.00 14.64 11.61
C PRO A 67 -14.01 16.06 11.02
N GLU A 68 -13.69 17.07 11.84
CA GLU A 68 -13.60 18.47 11.39
C GLU A 68 -12.44 18.67 10.41
N GLU A 69 -11.27 18.11 10.72
CA GLU A 69 -10.10 18.18 9.84
C GLU A 69 -10.33 17.41 8.54
N THR A 70 -10.95 16.22 8.61
CA THR A 70 -11.38 15.45 7.44
C THR A 70 -12.29 16.27 6.53
N MET A 71 -13.33 16.89 7.10
CA MET A 71 -14.26 17.74 6.33
C MET A 71 -13.52 18.90 5.66
N ARG A 72 -12.63 19.58 6.39
CA ARG A 72 -11.85 20.70 5.86
C ARG A 72 -10.92 20.27 4.73
N LEU A 73 -10.23 19.14 4.87
CA LEU A 73 -9.31 18.62 3.86
C LEU A 73 -10.05 18.17 2.60
N ARG A 74 -11.21 17.51 2.74
CA ARG A 74 -12.08 17.18 1.60
C ARG A 74 -12.57 18.42 0.88
N ALA A 75 -12.93 19.49 1.60
CA ALA A 75 -13.31 20.77 0.99
C ALA A 75 -12.18 21.42 0.18
N LEU A 76 -10.91 21.10 0.49
CA LEU A 76 -9.73 21.53 -0.27
C LEU A 76 -9.37 20.57 -1.42
N GLY A 77 -10.17 19.53 -1.65
CA GLY A 77 -9.97 18.55 -2.71
C GLY A 77 -8.96 17.45 -2.35
N ALA A 78 -8.68 17.24 -1.06
CA ALA A 78 -7.82 16.15 -0.63
C ALA A 78 -8.60 14.83 -0.52
N GLU A 79 -7.98 13.75 -0.99
CA GLU A 79 -8.37 12.39 -0.63
C GLU A 79 -7.92 12.09 0.81
N GLU A 80 -8.67 11.23 1.49
CA GLU A 80 -8.37 10.78 2.86
C GLU A 80 -8.30 9.26 2.87
N SER A 81 -7.30 8.72 3.56
CA SER A 81 -7.28 7.32 3.97
C SER A 81 -6.79 7.20 5.39
N ALA A 82 -7.48 6.44 6.22
CA ALA A 82 -7.02 6.09 7.56
C ALA A 82 -6.81 4.58 7.64
N VAL A 83 -5.81 4.16 8.40
CA VAL A 83 -5.77 2.78 8.87
C VAL A 83 -6.86 2.64 9.92
N GLU A 84 -7.96 1.98 9.57
CA GLU A 84 -8.95 1.58 10.58
C GLU A 84 -8.25 0.67 11.60
N ASP A 85 -8.53 0.87 12.88
CA ASP A 85 -8.04 0.05 13.98
C ASP A 85 -8.57 -1.38 13.82
N THR A 86 -7.93 -2.16 12.95
CA THR A 86 -8.09 -3.60 12.92
C THR A 86 -7.47 -4.08 14.21
N SER A 87 -8.30 -4.54 15.14
CA SER A 87 -7.97 -4.97 16.50
C SER A 87 -7.01 -6.17 16.59
N HIS A 88 -6.24 -6.45 15.54
CA HIS A 88 -5.11 -7.35 15.53
C HIS A 88 -4.02 -6.74 14.64
N PRO A 89 -3.02 -6.04 15.21
CA PRO A 89 -1.81 -5.76 14.45
C PRO A 89 -1.17 -7.13 14.20
N THR A 90 -1.30 -7.64 12.98
CA THR A 90 -0.40 -8.72 12.52
C THR A 90 0.99 -8.15 12.66
N ALA A 91 1.74 -8.67 13.62
CA ALA A 91 3.04 -8.18 14.04
C ALA A 91 3.96 -8.07 12.83
N TRP A 92 4.32 -6.84 12.47
CA TRP A 92 5.43 -6.54 11.57
C TRP A 92 6.56 -5.94 12.42
N LEU A 93 7.24 -6.80 13.17
CA LEU A 93 8.63 -6.67 13.63
C LEU A 93 9.27 -8.05 13.63
#